data_AF-A0A2J6HSN9-F1
#
_entry.id   AF-A0A2J6HSN9-F1
#
_cell.length_a   1.000
_cell.length_b   1.000
_cell.length_c   1.000
_cell.angle_alpha   90.00
_cell.angle_beta   90.00
_cell.angle_gamma   90.00
#
_symmetry.space_group_name_H-M   'P 1'
#
loop_
_entity.id
_entity.type
_entity.pdbx_description
1 polymer ?
#
loop_
_entity_poly.entity_id
_entity_poly.type
_entity_poly.pdbx_seq_one_letter_code
_entity_poly.pdbx_strand_id
1 'polypeptide(L)'
;MKSRRIISLLIATALFLSACTTQNTSDENMGATEDQYLPELLYGINTDSLTVVHDRVKKNEFLSDILLRYGVDYNVIDYIARYTRDTFDVRKIKYGNPYCVISTNDSISKALYFAYEITPSSYVLYHLLDSVYAELGEKEIKVVLTSTTGTIKSSLWNSLVDADADPNLANELSEIYAWTI
;
A
#
# COMPACT_ATOMS: atom_id res chain seq x y z
N MET A 1 -57.59 60.83 -31.39
CA MET A 1 -56.82 59.71 -32.01
C MET A 1 -55.40 59.51 -31.42
N LYS A 2 -55.16 59.80 -30.12
CA LYS A 2 -53.85 59.61 -29.47
C LYS A 2 -53.88 58.73 -28.20
N SER A 3 -55.07 58.49 -27.61
CA SER A 3 -55.24 57.65 -26.40
C SER A 3 -55.41 56.15 -26.67
N ARG A 4 -55.77 55.74 -27.89
CA ARG A 4 -55.92 54.30 -28.25
C ARG A 4 -54.59 53.54 -28.39
N ARG A 5 -53.46 54.24 -28.53
CA ARG A 5 -52.11 53.63 -28.60
C ARG A 5 -51.46 53.42 -27.22
N ILE A 6 -51.98 54.09 -26.18
CA ILE A 6 -51.43 54.01 -24.81
C ILE A 6 -52.06 52.83 -24.05
N ILE A 7 -53.34 52.53 -24.32
CA ILE A 7 -54.05 51.38 -23.73
C ILE A 7 -53.51 50.05 -24.27
N SER A 8 -53.11 49.99 -25.55
CA SER A 8 -52.45 48.82 -26.13
C SER A 8 -51.02 48.59 -25.61
N LEU A 9 -50.35 49.61 -25.08
CA LEU A 9 -49.00 49.48 -24.51
C LEU A 9 -49.02 49.02 -23.04
N LEU A 10 -50.10 49.32 -22.30
CA LEU A 10 -50.29 48.90 -20.91
C LEU A 10 -50.83 47.46 -20.75
N ILE A 11 -51.47 46.91 -21.78
CA ILE A 11 -51.95 45.52 -21.79
C ILE A 11 -50.81 44.53 -22.19
N ALA A 12 -49.80 44.99 -22.92
CA ALA A 12 -48.64 44.18 -23.28
C ALA A 12 -47.62 44.02 -22.13
N THR A 13 -47.61 44.92 -21.14
CA THR A 13 -46.72 44.84 -19.97
C THR A 13 -47.28 44.00 -18.82
N ALA A 14 -48.60 43.80 -18.76
CA ALA A 14 -49.23 42.90 -17.79
C ALA A 14 -49.10 41.41 -18.16
N LEU A 15 -48.79 41.08 -19.41
CA LEU A 15 -48.57 39.70 -19.88
C LEU A 15 -47.14 39.18 -19.65
N PHE A 16 -46.20 40.03 -19.24
CA PHE A 16 -44.83 39.61 -18.86
C PHE A 16 -44.70 39.19 -17.39
N LEU A 17 -45.74 39.36 -16.57
CA LEU A 17 -45.72 39.02 -15.14
C LEU A 17 -46.45 37.71 -14.77
N SER A 18 -46.93 36.93 -15.75
CA SER A 18 -47.60 35.64 -15.49
C SER A 18 -46.96 34.43 -16.17
N ALA A 19 -45.76 34.57 -16.74
CA ALA A 19 -45.00 33.45 -17.33
C ALA A 19 -43.89 32.87 -16.43
N CYS A 20 -43.73 33.36 -15.20
CA CYS A 20 -43.01 32.62 -14.15
C CYS A 20 -44.03 31.90 -13.28
N THR A 21 -44.64 30.85 -13.85
CA THR A 21 -45.30 29.83 -13.05
C THR A 21 -44.26 28.83 -12.60
N THR A 22 -44.31 28.56 -11.30
CA THR A 22 -43.59 27.55 -10.54
C THR A 22 -43.32 26.27 -11.33
N GLN A 23 -42.04 25.92 -11.46
CA GLN A 23 -41.59 24.54 -11.36
C GLN A 23 -40.43 24.52 -10.35
N ASN A 24 -40.74 23.99 -9.17
CA ASN A 24 -39.76 23.47 -8.25
C ASN A 24 -38.91 22.45 -9.02
N THR A 25 -37.67 22.81 -9.32
CA THR A 25 -36.62 21.82 -9.47
C THR A 25 -35.82 21.90 -8.19
N SER A 26 -36.04 20.89 -7.36
CA SER A 26 -35.14 20.52 -6.28
C SER A 26 -33.76 20.36 -6.91
N ASP A 27 -32.90 21.36 -6.76
CA ASP A 27 -31.47 21.17 -6.92
C ASP A 27 -31.03 20.26 -5.77
N GLU A 28 -31.15 18.95 -6.02
CA GLU A 28 -30.39 17.95 -5.29
C GLU A 28 -28.93 18.32 -5.47
N ASN A 29 -28.40 19.00 -4.46
CA ASN A 29 -26.99 19.18 -4.22
C ASN A 29 -26.42 17.78 -3.95
N MET A 30 -26.27 17.00 -5.02
CA MET A 30 -25.60 15.71 -5.03
C MET A 30 -24.12 16.05 -4.95
N GLY A 31 -23.66 16.25 -3.71
CA GLY A 31 -22.24 16.25 -3.39
C GLY A 31 -21.68 14.92 -3.85
N ALA A 32 -21.17 14.88 -5.08
CA ALA A 32 -20.21 13.89 -5.48
C ALA A 32 -19.00 14.14 -4.58
N THR A 33 -18.91 13.38 -3.49
CA THR A 33 -17.63 13.13 -2.87
C THR A 33 -16.81 12.48 -3.97
N GLU A 34 -15.93 13.26 -4.59
CA GLU A 34 -14.88 12.74 -5.44
C GLU A 34 -14.03 11.86 -4.52
N ASP A 35 -14.37 10.56 -4.48
CA ASP A 35 -13.57 9.56 -3.78
C ASP A 35 -12.17 9.66 -4.39
N GLN A 36 -11.26 10.28 -3.63
CA GLN A 36 -9.88 10.41 -4.04
C GLN A 36 -9.31 9.01 -4.12
N TYR A 37 -9.23 8.48 -5.34
CA TYR A 37 -8.64 7.18 -5.60
C TYR A 37 -7.16 7.24 -5.23
N LEU A 38 -6.79 6.55 -4.15
CA LEU A 38 -5.41 6.36 -3.77
C LEU A 38 -4.92 5.06 -4.41
N PRO A 39 -3.93 5.10 -5.32
CA PRO A 39 -3.44 3.90 -6.00
C PRO A 39 -2.85 2.91 -4.99
N GLU A 40 -3.04 1.61 -5.23
CA GLU A 40 -2.44 0.58 -4.40
C GLU A 40 -0.96 0.44 -4.76
N LEU A 41 -0.11 0.96 -3.88
CA LEU A 41 1.34 0.90 -4.02
C LEU A 41 1.91 -0.30 -3.26
N LEU A 42 2.52 -1.22 -4.00
CA LEU A 42 3.25 -2.36 -3.45
C LEU A 42 4.73 -2.22 -3.78
N TYR A 43 5.58 -2.17 -2.76
CA TYR A 43 7.02 -1.91 -2.90
C TYR A 43 7.35 -0.61 -3.67
N GLY A 44 6.44 0.37 -3.67
CA GLY A 44 6.56 1.61 -4.44
C GLY A 44 6.05 1.51 -5.89
N ILE A 45 5.50 0.38 -6.30
CA ILE A 45 4.96 0.14 -7.65
C ILE A 45 3.42 0.25 -7.61
N ASN A 46 2.84 0.99 -8.55
CA ASN A 46 1.40 0.96 -8.76
C ASN A 46 0.98 -0.42 -9.31
N THR A 47 0.11 -1.10 -8.58
CA THR A 47 -0.33 -2.47 -8.93
C THR A 47 -1.74 -2.56 -9.49
N ASP A 48 -2.43 -1.42 -9.68
CA ASP A 48 -3.86 -1.36 -10.01
C ASP A 48 -4.20 -2.10 -11.32
N SER A 49 -3.27 -2.09 -12.28
CA SER A 49 -3.42 -2.77 -13.59
C SER A 49 -2.57 -4.03 -13.74
N LEU A 50 -1.90 -4.47 -12.67
CA LEU A 50 -0.91 -5.54 -12.69
C LEU A 50 -1.41 -6.78 -11.95
N THR A 51 -0.84 -7.94 -12.28
CA THR A 51 -1.09 -9.18 -11.54
C THR A 51 -0.03 -9.34 -10.46
N VAL A 52 -0.47 -9.42 -9.21
CA VAL A 52 0.38 -9.59 -8.04
C VAL A 52 0.23 -11.01 -7.50
N VAL A 53 1.35 -11.73 -7.37
CA VAL A 53 1.39 -13.08 -6.80
C VAL A 53 2.30 -13.11 -5.59
N HIS A 54 1.71 -13.36 -4.42
CA HIS A 54 2.44 -13.60 -3.18
C HIS A 54 2.66 -15.11 -2.97
N ASP A 55 3.90 -15.51 -2.71
CA ASP A 55 4.24 -16.90 -2.40
C ASP A 55 5.46 -16.94 -1.46
N ARG A 56 5.92 -18.13 -1.10
CA ARG A 56 7.08 -18.35 -0.24
C ARG A 56 8.05 -19.30 -0.92
N VAL A 57 9.34 -19.10 -0.64
CA VAL A 57 10.41 -19.96 -1.17
C VAL A 57 10.23 -21.38 -0.66
N LYS A 58 10.11 -22.34 -1.59
CA LYS A 58 9.92 -23.77 -1.33
C LYS A 58 11.23 -24.46 -1.01
N LYS A 59 11.13 -25.69 -0.48
CA LYS A 59 12.30 -26.48 -0.13
C LYS A 59 13.12 -26.77 -1.40
N ASN A 60 14.42 -26.51 -1.35
CA ASN A 60 15.36 -26.66 -2.47
C ASN A 60 15.01 -25.79 -3.70
N GLU A 61 14.30 -24.68 -3.52
CA GLU A 61 13.96 -23.74 -4.59
C GLU A 61 14.99 -22.60 -4.64
N PHE A 62 15.51 -22.33 -5.83
CA PHE A 62 16.45 -21.23 -6.10
C PHE A 62 15.79 -20.10 -6.87
N LEU A 63 16.46 -18.93 -6.95
CA LEU A 63 15.97 -17.79 -7.72
C LEU A 63 15.62 -18.18 -9.16
N SER A 64 16.46 -18.99 -9.80
CA SER A 64 16.24 -19.47 -11.16
C SER A 64 14.92 -20.23 -11.30
N ASP A 65 14.60 -21.10 -10.35
CA ASP A 65 13.38 -21.92 -10.40
C ASP A 65 12.14 -21.05 -10.24
N ILE A 66 12.22 -20.02 -9.40
CA ILE A 66 11.14 -19.05 -9.19
C ILE A 66 10.94 -18.23 -10.46
N LEU A 67 11.98 -17.56 -10.94
CA LEU A 67 11.86 -16.63 -12.07
C LEU A 67 11.50 -17.32 -13.39
N LEU A 68 12.01 -18.54 -13.64
CA LEU A 68 11.63 -19.33 -14.82
C LEU A 68 10.12 -19.66 -14.83
N ARG A 69 9.52 -19.92 -13.67
CA ARG A 69 8.07 -20.19 -13.54
C ARG A 69 7.23 -18.99 -13.99
N TYR A 70 7.75 -17.77 -13.85
CA TYR A 70 7.09 -16.53 -14.24
C TYR A 70 7.59 -15.99 -15.58
N GLY A 71 8.19 -16.83 -16.41
CA GLY A 71 8.54 -16.51 -17.79
C GLY A 71 9.75 -15.58 -17.94
N VAL A 72 10.63 -15.51 -16.93
CA VAL A 72 11.88 -14.75 -17.02
C VAL A 72 12.94 -15.60 -17.74
N ASP A 73 13.57 -15.01 -18.76
CA ASP A 73 14.58 -15.68 -19.56
C ASP A 73 15.88 -15.95 -18.78
N TYR A 74 16.58 -17.02 -19.15
CA TYR A 74 17.81 -17.46 -18.46
C TYR A 74 18.93 -16.41 -18.50
N ASN A 75 19.04 -15.63 -19.57
CA ASN A 75 20.00 -14.53 -19.68
C ASN A 75 19.77 -13.45 -18.62
N VAL A 76 18.51 -13.10 -18.34
CA VAL A 76 18.15 -12.13 -17.29
C VAL A 76 18.50 -12.69 -15.92
N ILE A 77 18.20 -13.98 -15.68
CA ILE A 77 18.50 -14.65 -14.41
C ILE A 77 20.02 -14.70 -14.16
N ASP A 78 20.81 -15.10 -15.16
CA ASP A 78 22.28 -15.12 -15.06
C ASP A 78 22.85 -13.71 -14.87
N TYR A 79 22.28 -12.70 -15.55
CA TYR A 79 22.65 -11.30 -15.35
C TYR A 79 22.43 -10.87 -13.90
N ILE A 80 21.25 -11.12 -13.34
CA ILE A 80 20.93 -10.81 -11.93
C ILE A 80 21.96 -11.48 -11.01
N ALA A 81 22.17 -12.79 -11.18
CA ALA A 81 23.07 -13.56 -10.32
C ALA A 81 24.53 -13.05 -10.32
N ARG A 82 24.98 -12.42 -11.41
CA ARG A 82 26.34 -11.89 -11.56
C ARG A 82 26.47 -10.43 -11.16
N TYR A 83 25.53 -9.59 -11.58
CA TYR A 83 25.68 -8.13 -11.56
C TYR A 83 24.92 -7.42 -10.45
N THR A 84 23.99 -8.08 -9.76
CA THR A 84 23.27 -7.47 -8.63
C THR A 84 23.78 -7.92 -7.27
N ARG A 85 24.95 -8.57 -7.22
CA ARG A 85 25.49 -9.17 -6.00
C ARG A 85 25.79 -8.13 -4.92
N ASP A 86 26.19 -6.93 -5.34
CA ASP A 86 26.51 -5.83 -4.43
C ASP A 86 25.27 -5.31 -3.70
N THR A 87 24.08 -5.40 -4.32
CA THR A 87 22.79 -5.10 -3.68
C THR A 87 22.35 -6.27 -2.80
N PHE A 88 22.28 -7.48 -3.36
CA PHE A 88 21.88 -8.67 -2.63
C PHE A 88 22.45 -9.93 -3.30
N ASP A 89 23.12 -10.76 -2.51
CA ASP A 89 23.60 -12.06 -2.97
C ASP A 89 22.41 -13.05 -3.03
N VAL A 90 21.98 -13.39 -4.24
CA VAL A 90 20.85 -14.28 -4.53
C VAL A 90 20.97 -15.66 -3.88
N ARG A 91 22.18 -16.10 -3.49
CA ARG A 91 22.40 -17.35 -2.76
C ARG A 91 21.94 -17.28 -1.31
N LYS A 92 21.66 -16.08 -0.80
CA LYS A 92 21.11 -15.84 0.54
C LYS A 92 19.59 -15.93 0.57
N ILE A 93 18.93 -16.28 -0.54
CA ILE A 93 17.51 -16.61 -0.55
C ILE A 93 17.29 -17.85 0.32
N LYS A 94 16.32 -17.78 1.23
CA LYS A 94 16.07 -18.81 2.24
C LYS A 94 14.70 -19.43 2.05
N TYR A 95 14.63 -20.72 2.33
CA TYR A 95 13.36 -21.44 2.46
C TYR A 95 12.41 -20.73 3.43
N GLY A 96 11.14 -20.63 3.04
CA GLY A 96 10.06 -20.06 3.85
C GLY A 96 9.97 -18.53 3.82
N ASN A 97 11.00 -17.83 3.34
CA ASN A 97 10.93 -16.39 3.17
C ASN A 97 9.86 -16.02 2.12
N PRO A 98 9.05 -14.98 2.38
CA PRO A 98 8.06 -14.53 1.43
C PRO A 98 8.70 -13.79 0.25
N TYR A 99 8.07 -13.94 -0.90
CA TYR A 99 8.39 -13.18 -2.10
C TYR A 99 7.10 -12.78 -2.82
N CYS A 100 7.22 -11.80 -3.69
CA CYS A 100 6.15 -11.32 -4.53
C CYS A 100 6.63 -11.19 -5.97
N VAL A 101 5.79 -11.60 -6.92
CA VAL A 101 6.01 -11.38 -8.35
C VAL A 101 4.92 -10.47 -8.87
N ILE A 102 5.32 -9.40 -9.55
CA ILE A 102 4.41 -8.46 -10.18
C ILE A 102 4.57 -8.64 -11.68
N SER A 103 3.49 -8.99 -12.37
CA SER A 103 3.47 -9.36 -13.77
C SER A 103 2.44 -8.58 -14.56
N THR A 104 2.59 -8.55 -15.89
CA THR A 104 1.58 -7.98 -16.79
C THR A 104 0.24 -8.72 -16.68
N ASN A 105 -0.86 -7.99 -16.87
CA ASN A 105 -2.21 -8.53 -16.96
C ASN A 105 -2.60 -8.85 -18.43
N ASP A 106 -1.65 -9.40 -19.18
CA ASP A 106 -1.85 -9.77 -20.59
C ASP A 106 -2.01 -11.27 -20.75
N SER A 107 -2.42 -11.71 -21.95
CA SER A 107 -2.57 -13.14 -22.29
C SER A 107 -1.28 -13.96 -22.09
N ILE A 108 -0.12 -13.32 -22.22
CA ILE A 108 1.17 -13.89 -21.86
C ILE A 108 1.66 -13.12 -20.65
N SER A 109 1.50 -13.70 -19.47
CA SER A 109 1.97 -13.09 -18.24
C SER A 109 3.50 -13.08 -18.22
N LYS A 110 4.09 -11.88 -18.17
CA LYS A 110 5.53 -11.68 -18.05
C LYS A 110 5.84 -10.97 -16.73
N ALA A 111 6.76 -11.52 -15.96
CA ALA A 111 7.22 -10.86 -14.73
C ALA A 111 7.92 -9.54 -15.05
N LEU A 112 7.43 -8.47 -14.42
CA LEU A 112 8.01 -7.13 -14.48
C LEU A 112 8.95 -6.90 -13.30
N TYR A 113 8.51 -7.34 -12.11
CA TYR A 113 9.23 -7.15 -10.88
C TYR A 113 9.22 -8.42 -10.03
N PHE A 114 10.32 -8.63 -9.30
CA PHE A 114 10.43 -9.66 -8.28
C PHE A 114 10.88 -9.01 -6.96
N ALA A 115 10.05 -9.08 -5.93
CA ALA A 115 10.37 -8.58 -4.61
C ALA A 115 10.62 -9.76 -3.66
N TYR A 116 11.75 -9.76 -2.98
CA TYR A 116 12.10 -10.78 -1.99
C TYR A 116 12.25 -10.14 -0.61
N GLU A 117 11.54 -10.65 0.39
CA GLU A 117 11.58 -10.12 1.75
C GLU A 117 12.76 -10.74 2.51
N ILE A 118 13.73 -9.88 2.86
CA ILE A 118 14.93 -10.24 3.60
C ILE A 118 14.58 -10.35 5.09
N THR A 119 13.84 -9.36 5.58
CA THR A 119 13.26 -9.30 6.94
C THR A 119 11.81 -8.83 6.85
N PRO A 120 11.05 -8.81 7.95
CA PRO A 120 9.69 -8.26 7.93
C PRO A 120 9.62 -6.78 7.51
N SER A 121 10.71 -6.02 7.67
CA SER A 121 10.79 -4.60 7.35
C SER A 121 11.61 -4.29 6.10
N SER A 122 12.46 -5.18 5.62
CA SER A 122 13.32 -4.92 4.44
C SER A 122 13.18 -5.95 3.33
N TYR A 123 13.30 -5.47 2.10
CA TYR A 123 13.16 -6.27 0.89
C TYR A 123 14.20 -5.87 -0.16
N VAL A 124 14.42 -6.75 -1.12
CA VAL A 124 15.12 -6.43 -2.37
C VAL A 124 14.11 -6.50 -3.51
N LEU A 125 14.10 -5.48 -4.36
CA LEU A 125 13.25 -5.38 -5.53
C LEU A 125 14.10 -5.49 -6.79
N TYR A 126 13.77 -6.45 -7.64
CA TYR A 126 14.40 -6.67 -8.93
C TYR A 126 13.50 -6.17 -10.05
N HIS A 127 14.06 -5.36 -10.94
CA HIS A 127 13.44 -4.87 -12.16
C HIS A 127 13.86 -5.78 -13.32
N LEU A 128 12.91 -6.27 -14.13
CA LEU A 128 13.17 -7.39 -15.06
C LEU A 128 12.97 -7.06 -16.56
N LEU A 129 12.42 -5.89 -16.91
CA LEU A 129 12.00 -5.59 -18.29
C LEU A 129 13.00 -4.72 -19.08
N ASP A 130 13.14 -3.44 -18.73
CA ASP A 130 13.90 -2.46 -19.53
C ASP A 130 15.39 -2.47 -19.17
N SER A 131 15.67 -2.20 -17.90
CA SER A 131 16.99 -2.33 -17.30
C SER A 131 16.89 -3.35 -16.17
N VAL A 132 17.78 -4.34 -16.21
CA VAL A 132 17.84 -5.34 -15.15
C VAL A 132 18.71 -4.79 -14.03
N TYR A 133 18.11 -4.48 -12.89
CA TYR A 133 18.82 -4.02 -11.71
C TYR A 133 18.07 -4.43 -10.43
N ALA A 134 18.74 -4.26 -9.29
CA ALA A 134 18.16 -4.55 -7.99
C ALA A 134 18.38 -3.37 -7.05
N GLU A 135 17.38 -3.10 -6.22
CA GLU A 135 17.44 -2.08 -5.17
C GLU A 135 16.95 -2.64 -3.84
N LEU A 136 17.50 -2.11 -2.75
CA LEU A 136 17.01 -2.41 -1.40
C LEU A 136 15.91 -1.40 -1.05
N GLY A 137 14.84 -1.91 -0.48
CA GLY A 137 13.74 -1.10 0.04
C GLY A 137 13.41 -1.47 1.47
N GLU A 138 12.77 -0.53 2.15
CA GLU A 138 12.24 -0.70 3.50
C GLU A 138 10.74 -0.42 3.48
N LYS A 139 9.98 -1.28 4.16
CA LYS A 139 8.56 -1.05 4.41
C LYS A 139 8.40 0.04 5.46
N GLU A 140 7.31 0.77 5.39
CA GLU A 140 6.97 1.77 6.41
C GLU A 140 6.90 1.12 7.79
N ILE A 141 7.76 1.58 8.72
CA ILE A 141 7.76 1.13 10.11
C ILE A 141 6.95 2.14 10.94
N LYS A 142 5.84 1.67 11.51
CA LYS A 142 5.03 2.47 12.44
C LYS A 142 5.45 2.17 13.88
N VAL A 143 6.03 3.15 14.54
CA VAL A 143 6.37 3.06 15.97
C VAL A 143 5.16 3.50 16.78
N VAL A 144 4.68 2.62 17.66
CA VAL A 144 3.53 2.88 18.53
C VAL A 144 4.01 2.88 19.98
N LEU A 145 3.68 3.95 20.72
CA LEU A 145 3.93 4.01 22.15
C LEU A 145 2.82 3.27 22.90
N THR A 146 3.18 2.27 23.69
CA THR A 146 2.26 1.52 24.55
C THR A 146 2.55 1.81 26.01
N SER A 147 1.52 1.90 26.84
CA SER A 147 1.66 1.97 28.30
C SER A 147 0.93 0.83 28.97
N THR A 148 1.51 0.32 30.05
CA THR A 148 0.90 -0.72 30.89
C THR A 148 0.98 -0.28 32.34
N THR A 149 0.01 -0.71 33.14
CA THR A 149 -0.01 -0.48 34.58
C THR A 149 -0.43 -1.76 35.28
N GLY A 150 0.14 -2.03 36.44
CA GLY A 150 -0.10 -3.29 37.15
C GLY A 150 0.44 -3.27 38.57
N THR A 151 0.08 -4.28 39.33
CA THR A 151 0.60 -4.52 40.69
C THR A 151 1.36 -5.84 40.70
N ILE A 152 2.57 -5.82 41.24
CA ILE A 152 3.41 -7.01 41.33
C ILE A 152 2.80 -7.97 42.35
N LYS A 153 2.40 -9.17 41.91
CA LYS A 153 1.85 -10.22 42.79
C LYS A 153 2.89 -11.25 43.22
N SER A 154 3.66 -11.76 42.26
CA SER A 154 4.66 -12.81 42.48
C SER A 154 6.04 -12.36 42.03
N SER A 155 6.16 -11.97 40.76
CA SER A 155 7.36 -11.37 40.18
C SER A 155 6.95 -10.30 39.18
N LEU A 156 7.84 -9.33 38.92
CA LEU A 156 7.63 -8.32 37.89
C LEU A 156 7.42 -8.97 36.52
N TRP A 157 8.23 -9.99 36.20
CA TRP A 157 8.10 -10.78 34.97
C TRP A 157 6.70 -11.37 34.79
N ASN A 158 6.18 -12.11 35.79
CA ASN A 158 4.85 -12.70 35.71
C ASN A 158 3.76 -11.63 35.61
N SER A 159 3.96 -10.51 36.32
CA SER A 159 2.98 -9.41 36.31
C SER A 159 2.93 -8.69 34.96
N LEU A 160 4.03 -8.69 34.19
CA LEU A 160 4.06 -8.20 32.80
C LEU A 160 3.38 -9.18 31.84
N VAL A 161 3.63 -10.50 31.98
CA VAL A 161 2.92 -11.53 31.20
C VAL A 161 1.41 -11.43 31.42
N ASP A 162 0.97 -11.35 32.68
CA ASP A 162 -0.45 -11.23 33.05
C ASP A 162 -1.10 -9.94 32.52
N ALA A 163 -0.30 -8.90 32.26
CA ALA A 163 -0.72 -7.61 31.72
C ALA A 163 -0.59 -7.50 30.19
N ASP A 164 -0.31 -8.61 29.50
CA ASP A 164 -0.07 -8.67 28.04
C ASP A 164 1.04 -7.71 27.58
N ALA A 165 2.03 -7.48 28.44
CA ALA A 165 3.20 -6.65 28.16
C ALA A 165 4.44 -7.52 27.93
N ASP A 166 5.45 -6.98 27.25
CA ASP A 166 6.70 -7.70 27.00
C ASP A 166 7.42 -8.01 28.33
N PRO A 167 7.57 -9.30 28.71
CA PRO A 167 8.21 -9.66 29.97
C PRO A 167 9.69 -9.27 30.02
N ASN A 168 10.36 -9.09 28.88
CA ASN A 168 11.75 -8.65 28.82
C ASN A 168 11.95 -7.25 29.41
N LEU A 169 10.90 -6.43 29.48
CA LEU A 169 10.93 -5.14 30.18
C LEU A 169 11.29 -5.31 31.66
N ALA A 170 11.01 -6.45 32.29
CA ALA A 170 11.46 -6.70 33.66
C ALA A 170 12.99 -6.70 33.78
N ASN A 171 13.69 -7.23 32.76
CA ASN A 171 15.15 -7.24 32.73
C ASN A 171 15.69 -5.82 32.52
N GLU A 172 15.12 -5.08 31.55
CA GLU A 172 15.51 -3.69 31.29
C GLU A 172 15.28 -2.78 32.52
N LEU A 173 14.13 -2.92 33.18
CA LEU A 173 13.82 -2.20 34.41
C LEU A 173 14.77 -2.61 35.55
N SER A 174 15.13 -3.89 35.66
CA SER A 174 16.10 -4.35 36.66
C SER A 174 17.47 -3.71 36.46
N GLU A 175 17.90 -3.50 35.22
CA GLU A 175 19.17 -2.80 34.93
C GLU A 175 19.08 -1.30 35.26
N ILE A 176 17.98 -0.63 34.89
CA ILE A 176 17.77 0.80 35.17
C ILE A 176 17.71 1.08 36.67
N TYR A 177 17.01 0.23 37.43
CA TYR A 177 16.78 0.43 38.86
C TYR A 177 17.76 -0.30 39.79
N ALA A 178 18.78 -0.99 39.24
CA ALA A 178 19.75 -1.79 40.00
C ALA A 178 20.43 -1.06 41.19
N TRP A 179 20.46 0.27 41.15
CA TRP A 179 21.11 1.11 42.17
C TRP A 179 20.13 1.87 43.07
N THR A 180 18.83 1.75 42.82
CA THR A 180 17.80 2.54 43.49
C THR A 180 16.81 1.68 44.25
N ILE A 181 16.66 0.41 43.86
CA ILE A 181 15.73 -0.57 44.44
C ILE A 181 16.47 -1.88 44.69
#